data_AF-A0ABD1EZ12-F1
#
_entry.id   AF-A0ABD1EZ12-F1
#
_cell.length_a   1.000
_cell.length_b   1.000
_cell.length_c   1.000
_cell.angle_alpha   90.00
_cell.angle_beta   90.00
_cell.angle_gamma   90.00
#
_symmetry.space_group_name_H-M   'P 1'
#
loop_
_entity.id
_entity.type
_entity.pdbx_description
1 polymer ?
#
loop_
_entity_poly.entity_id
_entity_poly.type
_entity_poly.pdbx_seq_one_letter_code
_entity_poly.pdbx_strand_id
1 'polypeptide(L)'
;MPLYLQFYSYGFLPQCFIQTLLGYIVAQYEILKYLFKNFSDACNYSLNVKGVEMNEKNQIMFLKKLIRHHQFILSLMADINKCLQTAIFIDFSVSSFQLAMIAYQLMIVQGLDRAIVSIYFFATNVQIFLLYWKGNEILYQSQQVAVSIAQSEWNTYSTKISKMMQFVMLRSQKPVYLSIGSFAAVNFGMLLQIYKTIYSFFCLLIK
;
A
#
# COMPACT_ATOMS: atom_id res chain seq x y z
N MET A 1 25.17 -24.49 2.94
CA MET A 1 23.81 -23.93 3.03
C MET A 1 23.15 -24.11 1.67
N PRO A 2 21.96 -24.72 1.58
CA PRO A 2 21.36 -25.01 0.27
C PRO A 2 20.94 -23.72 -0.44
N LEU A 3 20.98 -23.72 -1.77
CA LEU A 3 20.83 -22.51 -2.60
C LEU A 3 19.57 -21.70 -2.27
N TYR A 4 18.41 -22.36 -2.09
CA TYR A 4 17.13 -21.70 -1.82
C TYR A 4 17.14 -20.87 -0.52
N LEU A 5 17.93 -21.32 0.47
CA LEU A 5 18.08 -20.67 1.77
C LEU A 5 18.90 -19.37 1.64
N GLN A 6 19.91 -19.37 0.77
CA GLN A 6 20.69 -18.18 0.45
C GLN A 6 19.83 -17.17 -0.33
N PHE A 7 19.12 -17.60 -1.39
CA PHE A 7 18.20 -16.73 -2.15
C PHE A 7 17.14 -16.07 -1.26
N TYR A 8 16.53 -16.83 -0.35
CA TYR A 8 15.55 -16.30 0.60
C TYR A 8 16.15 -15.20 1.48
N SER A 9 17.35 -15.42 2.04
CA SER A 9 18.00 -14.43 2.90
C SER A 9 18.37 -13.13 2.18
N TYR A 10 18.82 -13.21 0.92
CA TYR A 10 19.19 -12.02 0.13
C TYR A 10 17.98 -11.24 -0.37
N GLY A 11 16.86 -11.90 -0.66
CA GLY A 11 15.62 -11.25 -1.09
C GLY A 11 14.81 -10.63 0.06
N PHE A 12 14.97 -11.13 1.29
CA PHE A 12 14.18 -10.69 2.44
C PHE A 12 14.44 -9.24 2.85
N LEU A 13 15.71 -8.81 2.91
CA LEU A 13 16.08 -7.47 3.36
C LEU A 13 15.53 -6.34 2.46
N PRO A 14 15.69 -6.38 1.12
CA PRO A 14 15.04 -5.43 0.22
C PRO A 14 13.52 -5.41 0.40
N GLN A 15 12.90 -6.56 0.60
CA GLN A 15 11.44 -6.64 0.77
C GLN A 15 10.97 -5.98 2.06
N CYS A 16 11.67 -6.16 3.18
CA CYS A 16 11.36 -5.46 4.43
C CYS A 16 11.50 -3.95 4.28
N PHE A 17 12.52 -3.49 3.54
CA PHE A 17 12.68 -2.07 3.24
C PHE A 17 11.51 -1.52 2.42
N ILE A 18 11.07 -2.24 1.37
CA ILE A 18 9.90 -1.84 0.58
C ILE A 18 8.64 -1.82 1.47
N GLN A 19 8.42 -2.85 2.28
CA GLN A 19 7.25 -2.93 3.16
C GLN A 19 7.19 -1.80 4.20
N THR A 20 8.33 -1.41 4.78
CA THR A 20 8.39 -0.30 5.74
C THR A 20 8.10 1.04 5.06
N LEU A 21 8.63 1.26 3.86
CA LEU A 21 8.36 2.46 3.05
C LEU A 21 6.88 2.55 2.63
N LEU A 22 6.28 1.45 2.19
CA LEU A 22 4.83 1.39 1.91
C LEU A 22 4.00 1.58 3.19
N GLY A 23 4.45 1.03 4.33
CA GLY A 23 3.82 1.22 5.63
C GLY A 23 3.81 2.68 6.07
N TYR A 24 4.90 3.42 5.84
CA TYR A 24 4.97 4.86 6.09
C TYR A 24 3.91 5.62 5.29
N ILE A 25 3.71 5.30 4.00
CA ILE A 25 2.68 5.95 3.18
C ILE A 25 1.27 5.69 3.71
N VAL A 26 0.98 4.44 4.08
CA VAL A 26 -0.31 4.06 4.67
C VAL A 26 -0.57 4.89 5.93
N ALA A 27 0.42 5.02 6.82
CA ALA A 27 0.31 5.84 8.01
C ALA A 27 0.05 7.33 7.68
N GLN A 28 0.71 7.87 6.65
CA GLN A 28 0.45 9.25 6.20
C GLN A 28 -0.99 9.45 5.70
N TYR A 29 -1.55 8.46 4.99
CA TYR A 29 -2.97 8.49 4.60
C TYR A 29 -3.90 8.43 5.82
N GLU A 30 -3.61 7.57 6.81
CA GLU A 30 -4.41 7.49 8.03
C GLU A 30 -4.45 8.79 8.81
N ILE A 31 -3.29 9.44 8.99
CA ILE A 31 -3.19 10.76 9.61
C ILE A 31 -4.01 11.77 8.83
N LEU A 32 -3.85 11.82 7.50
CA LEU A 32 -4.57 12.75 6.65
C LEU A 32 -6.10 12.57 6.75
N LYS A 33 -6.58 11.32 6.68
CA LYS A 33 -8.00 10.99 6.83
C LYS A 33 -8.54 11.42 8.20
N TYR A 34 -7.80 11.13 9.27
CA TYR A 34 -8.17 11.53 10.63
C TYR A 34 -8.32 13.06 10.74
N LEU A 35 -7.35 13.80 10.18
CA LEU A 35 -7.37 15.27 10.18
C LEU A 35 -8.51 15.85 9.35
N PHE A 36 -8.87 15.24 8.22
CA PHE A 36 -10.03 15.68 7.45
C PHE A 36 -11.35 15.37 8.16
N LYS A 37 -11.46 14.18 8.76
CA LYS A 37 -12.67 13.77 9.49
C LYS A 37 -12.94 14.68 10.68
N ASN A 38 -11.89 15.00 11.46
CA ASN A 38 -11.97 15.82 12.67
C ASN A 38 -11.42 17.24 12.42
N PHE A 39 -11.76 17.84 11.27
CA PHE A 39 -11.16 19.10 10.83
C PHE A 39 -11.30 20.24 11.84
N SER A 40 -12.50 20.41 12.44
CA SER A 40 -12.76 21.47 13.42
C SER A 40 -11.87 21.34 14.66
N ASP A 41 -11.85 20.16 15.28
CA ASP A 41 -11.06 19.90 16.49
C ASP A 41 -9.56 20.00 16.23
N ALA A 42 -9.10 19.43 15.11
CA ALA A 42 -7.70 19.49 14.70
C ALA A 42 -7.25 20.93 14.42
N CYS A 43 -8.12 21.75 13.81
CA CYS A 43 -7.85 23.15 13.56
C CYS A 43 -7.81 23.95 14.88
N ASN A 44 -8.78 23.76 15.78
CA ASN A 44 -8.81 24.37 17.11
C ASN A 44 -7.53 24.05 17.90
N TYR A 45 -7.15 22.77 17.96
CA TYR A 45 -5.93 22.33 18.65
C TYR A 45 -4.67 22.98 18.03
N SER A 46 -4.54 22.96 16.71
CA SER A 46 -3.38 23.56 16.03
C SER A 46 -3.27 25.07 16.23
N LEU A 47 -4.39 25.77 16.45
CA LEU A 47 -4.42 27.21 16.67
C LEU A 47 -4.13 27.56 18.13
N ASN A 48 -4.67 26.80 19.07
CA ASN A 48 -4.38 26.94 20.50
C ASN A 48 -2.89 26.77 20.79
N VAL A 49 -2.23 25.77 20.19
CA VAL A 49 -0.78 25.57 20.33
C VAL A 49 0.03 26.76 19.79
N LYS A 50 -0.50 27.50 18.81
CA LYS A 50 0.14 28.69 18.24
C LYS A 50 -0.27 29.99 18.94
N GLY A 51 -1.20 29.94 19.90
CA GLY A 51 -1.77 31.13 20.54
C GLY A 51 -2.54 32.04 19.58
N VAL A 52 -3.17 31.48 18.55
CA VAL A 52 -3.90 32.25 17.52
C VAL A 52 -5.40 32.00 17.64
N GLU A 53 -6.20 33.06 17.50
CA GLU A 53 -7.66 32.95 17.53
C GLU A 53 -8.25 32.20 16.32
N MET A 54 -9.37 31.54 16.54
CA MET A 54 -10.12 30.88 15.49
C MET A 54 -10.79 31.92 14.58
N ASN A 55 -10.34 31.98 13.32
CA ASN A 55 -10.96 32.80 12.29
C ASN A 55 -10.94 32.06 10.94
N GLU A 56 -11.74 32.53 9.99
CA GLU A 56 -11.85 31.89 8.67
C GLU A 56 -10.50 31.83 7.92
N LYS A 57 -9.67 32.87 8.06
CA LYS A 57 -8.33 32.91 7.42
C LYS A 57 -7.44 31.77 7.92
N ASN A 58 -7.46 31.50 9.21
CA ASN A 58 -6.68 30.47 9.88
C ASN A 58 -7.18 29.07 9.54
N GLN A 59 -8.51 28.87 9.46
CA GLN A 59 -9.11 27.62 8.97
C GLN A 59 -8.69 27.34 7.52
N ILE A 60 -8.71 28.36 6.65
CA ILE A 60 -8.25 28.23 5.26
C ILE A 60 -6.74 27.90 5.22
N MET A 61 -5.93 28.52 6.07
CA MET A 61 -4.49 28.21 6.14
C MET A 61 -4.24 26.78 6.60
N PHE A 62 -5.00 26.29 7.59
CA PHE A 62 -4.92 24.90 8.05
C PHE A 62 -5.35 23.93 6.95
N LEU A 63 -6.48 24.19 6.27
CA LEU A 63 -6.92 23.39 5.14
C LEU A 63 -5.89 23.37 4.01
N LYS A 64 -5.27 24.50 3.68
CA LYS A 64 -4.17 24.55 2.70
C LYS A 64 -2.99 23.66 3.11
N LYS A 65 -2.68 23.56 4.41
CA LYS A 65 -1.65 22.66 4.92
C LYS A 65 -2.04 21.19 4.69
N LEU A 66 -3.29 20.81 4.96
CA LEU A 66 -3.81 19.46 4.68
C LEU A 66 -3.79 19.14 3.18
N ILE A 67 -4.17 20.09 2.33
CA ILE A 67 -4.11 19.91 0.86
C ILE A 67 -2.67 19.70 0.40
N ARG A 68 -1.72 20.49 0.91
CA ARG A 68 -0.29 20.29 0.60
C ARG A 68 0.22 18.94 1.08
N HIS A 69 -0.23 18.48 2.25
CA HIS A 69 0.10 17.15 2.75
C HIS A 69 -0.47 16.05 1.84
N HIS A 70 -1.72 16.17 1.40
CA HIS A 70 -2.30 15.26 0.42
C HIS A 70 -1.49 15.24 -0.88
N GLN A 71 -1.15 16.42 -1.41
CA GLN A 71 -0.32 16.55 -2.62
C GLN A 71 1.06 15.93 -2.44
N PHE A 72 1.68 16.09 -1.27
CA PHE A 72 2.96 15.46 -0.93
C PHE A 72 2.86 13.93 -0.94
N ILE A 73 1.79 13.35 -0.39
CA ILE A 73 1.58 11.90 -0.44
C ILE A 73 1.40 11.43 -1.89
N LEU A 74 0.67 12.19 -2.71
CA LEU A 74 0.47 11.88 -4.12
C LEU A 74 1.79 11.93 -4.90
N SER A 75 2.63 12.94 -4.68
CA SER A 75 3.95 13.03 -5.32
C SER A 75 4.89 11.93 -4.84
N LEU A 76 4.92 11.66 -3.54
CA LEU A 76 5.73 10.59 -2.97
C LEU A 76 5.36 9.23 -3.57
N MET A 77 4.06 8.94 -3.72
CA MET A 77 3.61 7.72 -4.39
C MET A 77 4.02 7.66 -5.86
N ALA A 78 4.01 8.79 -6.58
CA ALA A 78 4.45 8.83 -7.97
C ALA A 78 5.96 8.55 -8.08
N ASP A 79 6.77 9.13 -7.19
CA ASP A 79 8.22 8.91 -7.13
C ASP A 79 8.54 7.45 -6.77
N ILE A 80 7.84 6.89 -5.78
CA ILE A 80 7.98 5.49 -5.37
C ILE A 80 7.63 4.55 -6.51
N ASN A 81 6.53 4.80 -7.22
CA ASN A 81 6.19 4.02 -8.42
C ASN A 81 7.28 4.11 -9.47
N LYS A 82 7.78 5.31 -9.78
CA LYS A 82 8.82 5.50 -10.79
C LYS A 82 10.13 4.77 -10.43
N CYS A 83 10.52 4.79 -9.16
CA CYS A 83 11.75 4.15 -8.67
C CYS A 83 11.60 2.64 -8.51
N LEU A 84 10.46 2.16 -7.99
CA LEU A 84 10.28 0.77 -7.59
C LEU A 84 9.53 -0.09 -8.61
N GLN A 85 8.84 0.48 -9.62
CA GLN A 85 8.04 -0.32 -10.56
C GLN A 85 8.85 -1.45 -11.23
N THR A 86 10.10 -1.18 -11.60
CA THR A 86 10.98 -2.17 -12.24
C THR A 86 11.52 -3.15 -11.21
N ALA A 87 11.88 -2.67 -10.01
CA ALA A 87 12.36 -3.53 -8.92
C ALA A 87 11.27 -4.52 -8.48
N ILE A 88 10.02 -4.05 -8.32
CA ILE A 88 8.86 -4.88 -7.98
C ILE A 88 8.56 -5.88 -9.09
N PHE A 89 8.74 -5.52 -10.36
CA PHE A 89 8.57 -6.46 -11.47
C PHE A 89 9.61 -7.59 -11.45
N ILE A 90 10.86 -7.27 -11.16
CA ILE A 90 11.94 -8.26 -11.01
C ILE A 90 11.66 -9.16 -9.79
N ASP A 91 11.32 -8.55 -8.64
CA ASP A 91 10.96 -9.29 -7.42
C ASP A 91 9.79 -10.24 -7.65
N PHE A 92 8.76 -9.77 -8.37
CA PHE A 92 7.62 -10.59 -8.76
C PHE A 92 8.03 -11.80 -9.62
N SER A 93 8.92 -11.58 -10.61
CA SER A 93 9.38 -12.64 -11.52
C SER A 93 10.22 -13.68 -10.77
N VAL A 94 11.15 -13.23 -9.92
CA VAL A 94 12.00 -14.10 -9.09
C VAL A 94 11.16 -14.87 -8.07
N SER A 95 10.23 -14.20 -7.38
CA SER A 95 9.34 -14.83 -6.41
C SER A 95 8.42 -15.87 -7.05
N SER A 96 7.93 -15.62 -8.26
CA SER A 96 7.11 -16.59 -9.01
C SER A 96 7.91 -17.85 -9.37
N PHE A 97 9.14 -17.69 -9.85
CA PHE A 97 10.03 -18.81 -10.14
C PHE A 97 10.42 -19.59 -8.86
N GLN A 98 10.74 -18.87 -7.78
CA GLN A 98 11.05 -19.47 -6.48
C GLN A 98 9.86 -20.28 -5.94
N LEU A 99 8.64 -19.75 -6.04
CA LEU A 99 7.44 -20.43 -5.59
C LEU A 99 7.19 -21.74 -6.36
N ALA A 100 7.41 -21.73 -7.69
CA ALA A 100 7.33 -22.93 -8.52
C ALA A 100 8.37 -23.99 -8.13
N MET A 101 9.62 -23.57 -7.90
CA MET A 101 10.71 -24.47 -7.50
C MET A 101 10.46 -25.11 -6.12
N ILE A 102 10.02 -24.33 -5.13
CA ILE A 102 9.72 -24.86 -3.78
C ILE A 102 8.53 -25.83 -3.85
N ALA A 103 7.49 -25.51 -4.63
CA ALA A 103 6.35 -26.39 -4.78
C ALA A 103 6.70 -27.71 -5.50
N TYR A 104 7.64 -27.69 -6.45
CA TYR A 104 8.21 -28.92 -7.03
C TYR A 104 9.00 -29.74 -5.99
N GLN A 105 9.83 -29.08 -5.17
CA GLN A 105 10.56 -29.76 -4.10
C GLN A 105 9.62 -30.43 -3.08
N LEU A 106 8.47 -29.84 -2.78
CA LEU A 106 7.45 -30.43 -1.92
C LEU A 106 6.89 -31.76 -2.46
N MET A 107 6.96 -32.01 -3.77
CA MET A 107 6.53 -33.26 -4.39
C MET A 107 7.58 -34.36 -4.29
N ILE A 108 8.87 -34.02 -4.34
CA ILE A 108 9.97 -35.01 -4.37
C ILE A 108 10.45 -35.38 -2.97
N VAL A 109 10.58 -34.39 -2.09
CA VAL A 109 11.24 -34.56 -0.78
C VAL A 109 10.33 -35.30 0.20
N GLN A 110 10.88 -36.25 0.94
CA GLN A 110 10.18 -37.05 1.95
C GLN A 110 10.82 -36.89 3.33
N GLY A 111 10.13 -37.34 4.39
CA GLY A 111 10.66 -37.30 5.76
C GLY A 111 10.77 -35.88 6.34
N LEU A 112 11.76 -35.67 7.22
CA LEU A 112 11.95 -34.40 7.95
C LEU A 112 12.26 -33.21 7.04
N ASP A 113 12.96 -33.43 5.92
CA ASP A 113 13.28 -32.39 4.95
C ASP A 113 12.03 -31.79 4.32
N ARG A 114 10.96 -32.59 4.16
CA ARG A 114 9.66 -32.10 3.66
C ARG A 114 9.02 -31.10 4.61
N ALA A 115 9.16 -31.30 5.92
CA ALA A 115 8.64 -30.35 6.92
C ALA A 115 9.38 -29.02 6.81
N ILE A 116 10.71 -29.05 6.64
CA ILE A 116 11.54 -27.87 6.45
C ILE A 116 11.11 -27.12 5.17
N VAL A 117 10.99 -27.81 4.03
CA VAL A 117 10.53 -27.20 2.76
C VAL A 117 9.12 -26.62 2.89
N SER A 118 8.22 -27.27 3.64
CA SER A 118 6.86 -26.78 3.89
C SER A 118 6.84 -25.46 4.66
N ILE A 119 7.71 -25.33 5.67
CA ILE A 119 7.87 -24.07 6.42
C ILE A 119 8.36 -22.96 5.49
N TYR A 120 9.34 -23.24 4.62
CA TYR A 120 9.83 -22.26 3.64
C TYR A 120 8.77 -21.86 2.62
N PHE A 121 7.96 -22.82 2.15
CA PHE A 121 6.84 -22.54 1.27
C PHE A 121 5.86 -21.57 1.94
N PHE A 122 5.44 -21.86 3.17
CA PHE A 122 4.52 -21.01 3.91
C PHE A 122 5.10 -19.60 4.15
N ALA A 123 6.37 -19.51 4.57
CA ALA A 123 7.05 -18.24 4.80
C ALA A 123 7.11 -17.37 3.52
N THR A 124 7.44 -17.97 2.39
CA THR A 124 7.48 -17.29 1.08
C THR A 124 6.09 -16.77 0.68
N ASN A 125 5.04 -17.57 0.90
CA ASN A 125 3.66 -17.15 0.63
C ASN A 125 3.23 -15.97 1.52
N VAL A 126 3.59 -15.98 2.81
CA VAL A 126 3.33 -14.86 3.72
C VAL A 126 4.05 -13.59 3.24
N GLN A 127 5.30 -13.69 2.83
CA GLN A 127 6.07 -12.55 2.32
C GLN A 127 5.42 -11.93 1.08
N ILE A 128 5.00 -12.77 0.12
CA ILE A 128 4.26 -12.32 -1.06
C ILE A 128 2.95 -11.65 -0.62
N PHE A 129 2.14 -12.34 0.20
CA PHE A 129 0.86 -11.82 0.68
C PHE A 129 0.97 -10.43 1.32
N LEU A 130 1.99 -10.19 2.15
CA LEU A 130 2.22 -8.89 2.79
C LEU A 130 2.46 -7.75 1.79
N LEU A 131 3.19 -7.98 0.69
CA LEU A 131 3.40 -6.98 -0.34
C LEU A 131 2.07 -6.60 -1.01
N TYR A 132 1.30 -7.60 -1.43
CA TYR A 132 0.00 -7.38 -2.08
C TYR A 132 -1.02 -6.78 -1.13
N TRP A 133 -0.96 -7.12 0.17
CA TRP A 133 -1.74 -6.48 1.21
C TRP A 133 -1.43 -4.98 1.28
N LYS A 134 -0.15 -4.60 1.36
CA LYS A 134 0.24 -3.19 1.42
C LYS A 134 -0.16 -2.42 0.16
N GLY A 135 0.00 -3.01 -1.03
CA GLY A 135 -0.47 -2.39 -2.27
C GLY A 135 -1.99 -2.18 -2.29
N ASN A 136 -2.76 -3.18 -1.86
CA ASN A 136 -4.21 -3.07 -1.73
C ASN A 136 -4.63 -2.02 -0.69
N GLU A 137 -3.95 -1.99 0.45
CA GLU A 137 -4.20 -1.03 1.51
C GLU A 137 -3.97 0.41 1.03
N ILE A 138 -2.89 0.68 0.28
CA ILE A 138 -2.65 2.02 -0.30
C ILE A 138 -3.79 2.41 -1.25
N LEU A 139 -4.24 1.50 -2.12
CA LEU A 139 -5.35 1.74 -3.02
C LEU A 139 -6.62 2.08 -2.23
N TYR A 140 -6.96 1.27 -1.23
CA TYR A 140 -8.12 1.48 -0.37
C TYR A 140 -8.05 2.81 0.39
N GLN A 141 -6.92 3.08 1.05
CA GLN A 141 -6.66 4.28 1.83
C GLN A 141 -6.76 5.55 0.99
N SER A 142 -6.28 5.51 -0.26
CA SER A 142 -6.37 6.65 -1.18
C SER A 142 -7.81 7.03 -1.52
N GLN A 143 -8.71 6.04 -1.67
CA GLN A 143 -10.13 6.26 -1.90
C GLN A 143 -10.85 6.74 -0.64
N GLN A 144 -10.46 6.20 0.52
CA GLN A 144 -11.06 6.53 1.80
C GLN A 144 -10.84 7.98 2.25
N VAL A 145 -9.91 8.72 1.63
CA VAL A 145 -9.79 10.18 1.83
C VAL A 145 -11.09 10.89 1.45
N ALA A 146 -11.70 10.54 0.31
CA ALA A 146 -12.96 11.15 -0.13
C ALA A 146 -14.09 10.87 0.87
N VAL A 147 -14.17 9.62 1.34
CA VAL A 147 -15.18 9.18 2.31
C VAL A 147 -15.00 9.89 3.66
N SER A 148 -13.75 10.08 4.11
CA SER A 148 -13.45 10.74 5.38
C SER A 148 -13.87 12.22 5.36
N ILE A 149 -13.68 12.90 4.23
CA ILE A 149 -14.15 14.28 4.05
C ILE A 149 -15.68 14.29 3.99
N ALA A 150 -16.30 13.38 3.24
CA ALA A 150 -17.76 13.30 3.14
C ALA A 150 -18.45 13.05 4.49
N GLN A 151 -17.79 12.33 5.41
CA GLN A 151 -18.23 12.08 6.78
C GLN A 151 -17.97 13.25 7.75
N SER A 152 -17.12 14.21 7.39
CA SER A 152 -16.92 15.42 8.19
C SER A 152 -18.10 16.39 8.03
N GLU A 153 -18.20 17.39 8.90
CA GLU A 153 -19.17 18.49 8.79
C GLU A 153 -18.79 19.49 7.68
N TRP A 154 -18.32 19.01 6.53
CA TRP A 154 -17.79 19.85 5.44
C TRP A 154 -18.80 20.87 4.91
N ASN A 155 -20.10 20.59 5.08
CA ASN A 155 -21.23 21.40 4.65
C ASN A 155 -21.59 22.54 5.62
N THR A 156 -21.11 22.51 6.87
CA THR A 156 -21.39 23.57 7.86
C THR A 156 -20.37 24.71 7.80
N TYR A 157 -19.22 24.49 7.16
CA TYR A 157 -18.17 25.49 7.00
C TYR A 157 -18.50 26.56 5.94
N SER A 158 -17.66 27.60 5.87
CA SER A 158 -17.81 28.65 4.86
C SER A 158 -17.76 28.06 3.44
N THR A 159 -18.49 28.68 2.50
CA THR A 159 -18.57 28.22 1.10
C THR A 159 -17.19 28.00 0.47
N LYS A 160 -16.19 28.79 0.88
CA LYS A 160 -14.82 28.67 0.41
C LYS A 160 -14.14 27.40 0.90
N ILE A 161 -14.29 27.07 2.19
CA ILE A 161 -13.74 25.85 2.81
C ILE A 161 -14.42 24.62 2.21
N SER A 162 -15.75 24.62 2.13
CA SER A 162 -16.52 23.50 1.57
C SER A 162 -16.14 23.22 0.12
N LYS A 163 -15.99 24.25 -0.72
CA LYS A 163 -15.52 24.09 -2.11
C LYS A 163 -14.12 23.49 -2.18
N MET A 164 -13.19 23.94 -1.33
CA MET A 164 -11.84 23.37 -1.29
C MET A 164 -11.84 21.90 -0.88
N MET A 165 -12.65 21.51 0.12
CA MET A 165 -12.82 20.12 0.52
C MET A 165 -13.43 19.26 -0.59
N GLN A 166 -14.41 19.78 -1.34
CA GLN A 166 -14.98 19.10 -2.51
C GLN A 166 -13.94 18.83 -3.61
N PHE A 167 -13.03 19.77 -3.87
CA PHE A 167 -11.94 19.52 -4.82
C PHE A 167 -11.04 18.38 -4.38
N VAL A 168 -10.75 18.26 -3.07
CA VAL A 168 -9.99 17.13 -2.54
C VAL A 168 -10.78 15.84 -2.71
N MET A 169 -12.07 15.81 -2.38
CA MET A 169 -12.93 14.64 -2.60
C MET A 169 -12.91 14.17 -4.07
N LEU A 170 -13.12 15.09 -5.01
CA LEU A 170 -13.06 14.79 -6.45
C LEU A 170 -11.70 14.27 -6.88
N ARG A 171 -10.60 14.81 -6.34
CA ARG A 171 -9.25 14.31 -6.63
C ARG A 171 -9.04 12.91 -6.08
N SER A 172 -9.52 12.62 -4.87
CA SER A 172 -9.36 11.32 -4.20
C SER A 172 -10.18 10.20 -4.84
N GLN A 173 -11.17 10.52 -5.67
CA GLN A 173 -11.88 9.51 -6.50
C GLN A 173 -10.99 8.85 -7.56
N LYS A 174 -9.85 9.45 -7.90
CA LYS A 174 -8.81 8.81 -8.73
C LYS A 174 -7.82 8.10 -7.81
N PRO A 175 -7.98 6.76 -7.58
CA PRO A 175 -7.17 6.03 -6.63
C PRO A 175 -5.70 6.02 -7.04
N VAL A 176 -4.84 5.91 -6.03
CA VAL A 176 -3.41 5.72 -6.23
C VAL A 176 -3.07 4.28 -5.91
N TYR A 177 -2.31 3.62 -6.79
CA TYR A 177 -1.91 2.25 -6.63
C TYR A 177 -0.41 2.09 -6.88
N LEU A 178 0.15 1.02 -6.32
CA LEU A 178 1.51 0.60 -6.60
C LEU A 178 1.51 -0.22 -7.91
N SER A 179 2.44 0.06 -8.82
CA SER A 179 2.51 -0.60 -10.13
C SER A 179 3.59 -1.69 -10.18
N ILE A 180 3.28 -2.81 -10.85
CA ILE A 180 4.22 -3.87 -11.24
C ILE A 180 4.65 -3.58 -12.67
N GLY A 181 5.83 -2.96 -12.83
CA GLY A 181 6.26 -2.43 -14.13
C GLY A 181 5.19 -1.51 -14.73
N SER A 182 4.90 -1.68 -16.03
CA SER A 182 3.82 -1.01 -16.75
C SER A 182 2.56 -1.87 -16.93
N PHE A 183 2.49 -3.05 -16.30
CA PHE A 183 1.55 -4.10 -16.67
C PHE A 183 0.32 -4.20 -15.76
N ALA A 184 0.50 -4.07 -14.45
CA ALA A 184 -0.58 -4.33 -13.49
C ALA A 184 -0.40 -3.57 -12.17
N ALA A 185 -1.49 -3.40 -11.43
CA ALA A 185 -1.47 -2.85 -10.07
C ALA A 185 -1.22 -3.96 -9.03
N VAL A 186 -0.41 -3.66 -8.01
CA VAL A 186 -0.21 -4.53 -6.84
C VAL A 186 -1.46 -4.48 -5.95
N ASN A 187 -2.32 -5.50 -6.05
CA ASN A 187 -3.52 -5.66 -5.22
C ASN A 187 -3.90 -7.15 -5.08
N PHE A 188 -4.91 -7.46 -4.25
CA PHE A 188 -5.34 -8.86 -4.06
C PHE A 188 -5.88 -9.51 -5.33
N GLY A 189 -6.45 -8.73 -6.26
CA GLY A 189 -6.88 -9.25 -7.55
C GLY A 189 -5.72 -9.87 -8.33
N MET A 190 -4.59 -9.18 -8.37
CA MET A 190 -3.36 -9.68 -9.00
C MET A 190 -2.79 -10.91 -8.27
N LEU A 191 -2.78 -10.89 -6.93
CA LEU A 191 -2.34 -12.04 -6.13
C LEU A 191 -3.17 -13.30 -6.43
N LEU A 192 -4.50 -13.17 -6.52
CA LEU A 192 -5.38 -14.27 -6.86
C LEU A 192 -5.15 -14.78 -8.28
N GLN A 193 -4.85 -13.90 -9.23
CA GLN A 193 -4.50 -14.32 -10.59
C GLN A 193 -3.23 -15.19 -10.60
N ILE A 194 -2.19 -14.78 -9.86
CA ILE A 194 -0.94 -15.53 -9.74
C ILE A 194 -1.19 -16.94 -9.19
N TYR A 195 -1.93 -17.06 -8.08
CA TYR A 195 -2.23 -18.37 -7.51
C TYR A 195 -3.08 -19.25 -8.44
N LYS A 196 -4.04 -18.68 -9.17
CA LYS A 196 -4.85 -19.43 -10.16
C LYS A 196 -3.98 -19.97 -11.30
N THR A 197 -3.02 -19.18 -11.79
CA THR A 197 -2.10 -19.60 -12.83
C THR A 197 -1.19 -20.72 -12.35
N ILE A 198 -0.61 -20.58 -11.15
CA ILE A 198 0.23 -21.60 -10.53
C ILE A 198 -0.54 -22.90 -10.32
N TYR A 199 -1.75 -22.82 -9.76
CA TYR A 199 -2.60 -23.98 -9.55
C TYR A 199 -2.94 -24.69 -10.86
N SER A 200 -3.30 -23.95 -11.92
CA SER A 200 -3.56 -24.54 -13.24
C SER A 200 -2.34 -25.26 -13.80
N PHE A 201 -1.15 -24.67 -13.67
CA PHE A 201 0.10 -25.30 -14.09
C PHE A 201 0.38 -26.61 -13.33
N PHE A 202 0.15 -26.62 -12.01
CA PHE A 202 0.28 -27.84 -11.21
C PHE A 202 -0.74 -28.92 -11.59
N CYS A 203 -2.00 -28.55 -11.82
CA CYS A 203 -3.00 -29.50 -12.29
C CYS A 203 -2.63 -30.13 -13.64
N LEU A 204 -1.97 -29.38 -14.53
CA LEU A 204 -1.46 -29.91 -15.79
C LEU A 204 -0.26 -30.85 -15.59
N LEU A 205 0.65 -30.55 -14.68
CA LEU A 205 1.81 -31.39 -14.38
C LEU A 205 1.46 -32.71 -13.68
N ILE A 206 0.40 -32.72 -12.87
CA ILE A 206 -0.05 -33.90 -12.13
C ILE A 206 -0.81 -34.88 -13.05
N LYS A 207 -1.28 -34.41 -14.21
CA LYS A 207 -2.03 -35.20 -15.18
C LYS A 207 -1.12 -35.85 -16.22
#